data_AF-T1H4F8-F1
#
_entry.id   AF-T1H4F8-F1
#
_cell.length_a   1.000
_cell.length_b   1.000
_cell.length_c   1.000
_cell.angle_alpha   90.00
_cell.angle_beta   90.00
_cell.angle_gamma   90.00
#
_symmetry.space_group_name_H-M   'P 1'
#
loop_
_entity.id
_entity.type
_entity.pdbx_description
1 polymer ?
#
loop_
_entity_poly.entity_id
_entity_poly.type
_entity_poly.pdbx_seq_one_letter_code
_entity_poly.pdbx_strand_id
1 'polypeptide(L)'
;MSENTLTSRQNSYKSHSINTTEGRARRHEVTLELRKAKKEDQLFKRRNINEDDVTSPLKEVNGQSPKQMTVDEIVMAMNSNDADRQFQGVQGARKMLSRERNPPIDLMIGHGIVPICVRFLQKFD
;
A
#
# COMPACT_ATOMS: atom_id res chain seq x y z
N MET A 1 28.68 -15.75 -29.00
CA MET A 1 27.74 -14.74 -28.45
C MET A 1 28.45 -13.60 -27.70
N SER A 2 29.72 -13.29 -28.01
CA SER A 2 30.55 -12.31 -27.28
C SER A 2 30.83 -11.02 -28.05
N GLU A 3 30.53 -10.95 -29.35
CA GLU A 3 30.82 -9.77 -30.18
C GLU A 3 29.83 -8.61 -29.99
N ASN A 4 28.62 -8.89 -29.48
CA ASN A 4 27.55 -7.89 -29.46
C ASN A 4 27.65 -6.88 -28.29
N THR A 5 28.48 -7.16 -27.28
CA THR A 5 28.65 -6.31 -26.08
C THR A 5 29.77 -5.29 -26.25
N LEU A 6 30.86 -5.65 -26.97
CA LEU A 6 31.99 -4.78 -27.28
C LEU A 6 31.59 -3.64 -28.24
N THR A 7 30.81 -3.95 -29.27
CA THR A 7 30.26 -2.97 -30.22
C THR A 7 29.33 -1.96 -29.55
N SER A 8 28.50 -2.42 -28.60
CA SER A 8 27.64 -1.55 -27.79
C SER A 8 28.42 -0.52 -26.96
N ARG A 9 29.59 -0.91 -26.43
CA ARG A 9 30.46 -0.04 -25.61
C ARG A 9 31.32 0.90 -26.47
N GLN A 10 31.69 0.48 -27.68
CA GLN A 10 32.39 1.34 -28.63
C GLN A 10 31.48 2.42 -29.23
N ASN A 11 30.22 2.09 -29.54
CA ASN A 11 29.23 3.06 -30.04
C ASN A 11 28.79 4.10 -29.01
N SER A 12 29.13 3.90 -27.73
CA SER A 12 28.89 4.84 -26.63
C SER A 12 30.11 5.71 -26.29
N TYR A 13 31.27 5.46 -26.91
CA TYR A 13 32.48 6.27 -26.74
C TYR A 13 32.62 7.27 -27.90
N LYS A 14 32.68 8.57 -27.54
CA LYS A 14 32.66 9.77 -28.41
C LYS A 14 31.28 10.12 -29.00
N SER A 15 30.61 11.03 -28.30
CA SER A 15 29.34 11.71 -28.65
C SER A 15 29.31 12.41 -30.03
N HIS A 16 30.38 12.39 -30.82
CA HIS A 16 30.45 13.11 -32.10
C HIS A 16 29.71 12.41 -33.25
N SER A 17 29.34 11.13 -33.08
CA SER A 17 28.53 10.35 -34.04
C SER A 17 27.14 9.95 -33.50
N ILE A 18 26.86 10.17 -32.22
CA ILE A 18 25.51 9.99 -31.68
C ILE A 18 24.66 11.14 -32.19
N ASN A 19 23.68 10.80 -33.02
CA ASN A 19 22.69 11.74 -33.50
C ASN A 19 22.05 12.43 -32.28
N THR A 20 22.25 13.76 -32.16
CA THR A 20 21.78 14.53 -31.00
C THR A 20 20.27 14.45 -30.81
N THR A 21 19.53 14.10 -31.87
CA THR A 21 18.09 13.81 -31.82
C THR A 21 17.80 12.47 -31.16
N GLU A 22 18.58 11.43 -31.45
CA GLU A 22 18.46 10.11 -30.83
C GLU A 22 18.83 10.16 -29.34
N GLY A 23 19.88 10.91 -28.95
CA GLY A 23 20.21 11.14 -27.54
C GLY A 23 19.15 11.95 -26.78
N ARG A 24 18.41 12.83 -27.48
CA ARG A 24 17.23 13.50 -26.92
C ARG A 24 16.05 12.54 -26.78
N ALA A 25 15.78 11.72 -27.80
CA ALA A 25 14.73 10.71 -27.78
C ALA A 25 14.94 9.71 -26.63
N ARG A 26 16.17 9.20 -26.48
CA ARG A 26 16.54 8.27 -25.39
C ARG A 26 16.33 8.88 -24.01
N ARG A 27 16.73 10.14 -23.80
CA ARG A 27 16.48 10.84 -22.52
C ARG A 27 14.98 11.02 -22.24
N HIS A 28 14.20 11.33 -23.27
CA HIS A 28 12.76 11.47 -23.15
C HIS A 28 12.09 10.13 -22.80
N GLU A 29 12.46 9.05 -23.49
CA GLU A 29 11.98 7.70 -23.25
C GLU A 29 12.28 7.23 -21.82
N VAL A 30 13.53 7.34 -21.37
CA VAL A 30 13.93 6.99 -19.98
C VAL A 30 13.14 7.80 -18.95
N THR A 31 12.92 9.09 -19.21
CA THR A 31 12.12 9.93 -18.30
C THR A 31 10.67 9.46 -18.22
N LEU A 32 10.07 9.06 -19.35
CA LEU A 32 8.72 8.51 -19.39
C LEU A 32 8.64 7.17 -18.67
N GLU A 33 9.61 6.29 -18.89
CA GLU A 33 9.69 4.98 -18.24
C GLU A 33 9.78 5.13 -16.72
N LEU A 34 10.67 5.99 -16.21
CA LEU A 34 10.79 6.29 -14.78
C LEU A 34 9.50 6.85 -14.19
N ARG A 35 8.79 7.72 -14.92
CA ARG A 35 7.50 8.26 -14.48
C ARG A 35 6.42 7.19 -14.45
N LYS A 36 6.38 6.30 -15.46
CA LYS A 36 5.45 5.17 -15.51
C LYS A 36 5.72 4.20 -14.35
N ALA A 37 6.97 3.79 -14.15
CA ALA A 37 7.36 2.91 -13.05
C ALA A 37 7.01 3.50 -11.68
N LYS A 38 7.25 4.79 -11.45
CA LYS A 38 6.87 5.46 -10.19
C LYS A 38 5.35 5.51 -9.99
N LYS A 39 4.59 5.77 -11.06
CA LYS A 39 3.12 5.75 -11.01
C LYS A 39 2.59 4.34 -10.73
N GLU A 40 3.19 3.34 -11.35
CA GLU A 40 2.84 1.93 -11.18
C GLU A 40 3.15 1.44 -9.77
N ASP A 41 4.33 1.72 -9.21
CA ASP A 41 4.68 1.43 -7.82
C ASP A 41 3.71 2.11 -6.84
N GLN A 42 3.35 3.38 -7.09
CA GLN A 42 2.33 4.07 -6.32
C GLN A 42 0.95 3.40 -6.45
N LEU A 43 0.61 2.91 -7.64
CA LEU A 43 -0.65 2.21 -7.90
C LEU A 43 -0.70 0.86 -7.16
N PHE A 44 0.39 0.08 -7.20
CA PHE A 44 0.53 -1.19 -6.46
C PHE A 44 0.46 -0.99 -4.95
N LYS A 45 0.95 0.13 -4.44
CA LYS A 45 0.87 0.50 -3.02
C LYS A 45 -0.48 1.12 -2.62
N ARG A 46 -1.45 1.29 -3.54
CA ARG A 46 -2.77 1.79 -3.18
C ARG A 46 -3.44 0.83 -2.21
N ARG A 47 -4.10 1.42 -1.20
CA ARG A 47 -4.96 0.68 -0.27
C ARG A 47 -6.04 -0.07 -1.04
N ASN A 48 -6.35 -1.29 -0.63
CA ASN A 48 -7.47 -2.07 -1.17
C ASN A 48 -8.81 -1.48 -0.68
N ILE A 49 -9.18 -0.33 -1.24
CA ILE A 49 -10.45 0.35 -1.00
C ILE A 49 -11.25 0.20 -2.28
N ASN A 50 -12.03 -0.88 -2.36
CA ASN A 50 -13.10 -0.96 -3.35
C ASN A 50 -14.26 -0.09 -2.83
N GLU A 51 -14.50 1.05 -3.48
CA GLU A 51 -15.66 1.89 -3.16
C GLU A 51 -16.98 1.12 -3.36
N ASP A 52 -16.98 0.12 -4.25
CA ASP A 52 -18.15 -0.70 -4.55
C ASP A 52 -18.45 -1.80 -3.53
N ASP A 53 -17.53 -2.15 -2.64
CA ASP A 53 -17.70 -3.23 -1.65
C ASP A 53 -18.77 -2.86 -0.61
N VAL A 54 -19.74 -3.76 -0.39
CA VAL A 54 -20.80 -3.62 0.63
C VAL A 54 -20.24 -3.53 2.06
N THR A 55 -19.00 -3.99 2.27
CA THR A 55 -18.28 -3.87 3.54
C THR A 55 -17.36 -2.64 3.59
N SER A 56 -17.40 -1.77 2.58
CA SER A 56 -16.58 -0.56 2.54
C SER A 56 -16.88 0.32 3.76
N PRO A 57 -15.87 0.72 4.55
CA PRO A 57 -16.06 1.65 5.67
C PRO A 57 -16.68 3.01 5.27
N LEU A 58 -16.70 3.32 3.97
CA LEU A 58 -17.27 4.52 3.38
C LEU A 58 -18.78 4.39 3.07
N LYS A 59 -19.31 3.16 2.97
CA LYS A 59 -20.70 2.87 2.57
C LYS A 59 -21.65 2.62 3.74
N GLU A 60 -21.23 2.76 5.00
CA GLU A 60 -22.13 2.51 6.14
C GLU A 60 -23.33 3.47 6.12
N VAL A 61 -24.50 2.91 5.81
CA VAL A 61 -25.81 3.59 5.63
C VAL A 61 -26.36 4.15 6.95
N ASN A 62 -25.84 3.68 8.09
CA ASN A 62 -26.22 4.20 9.40
C ASN A 62 -25.23 5.29 9.82
N GLY A 63 -25.65 6.55 9.67
CA GLY A 63 -25.00 7.75 10.21
C GLY A 63 -24.86 7.81 11.75
N GLN A 64 -24.96 6.67 12.43
CA GLN A 64 -24.41 6.53 13.77
C GLN A 64 -22.90 6.40 13.58
N SER A 65 -22.17 7.50 13.71
CA SER A 65 -20.75 7.45 14.01
C SER A 65 -20.60 6.62 15.30
N PRO A 66 -20.18 5.33 15.23
CA PRO A 66 -19.88 4.61 16.44
C PRO A 66 -18.77 5.43 17.10
N LYS A 67 -18.87 5.64 18.42
CA LYS A 67 -17.85 6.32 19.22
C LYS A 67 -16.48 5.85 18.72
N GLN A 68 -15.70 6.76 18.13
CA GLN A 68 -14.43 6.39 17.53
C GLN A 68 -13.56 5.85 18.65
N MET A 69 -13.35 4.54 18.66
CA MET A 69 -12.47 3.91 19.63
C MET A 69 -11.07 4.43 19.39
N THR A 70 -10.41 4.80 20.47
CA THR A 70 -8.98 5.11 20.46
C THR A 70 -8.18 3.85 20.12
N VAL A 71 -6.92 4.03 19.71
CA VAL A 71 -6.03 2.89 19.42
C VAL A 71 -5.91 1.96 20.62
N ASP A 72 -5.81 2.51 21.83
CA ASP A 72 -5.74 1.73 23.07
C ASP A 72 -7.00 0.90 23.30
N GLU A 73 -8.18 1.50 23.15
CA GLU A 73 -9.46 0.79 23.32
C GLU A 73 -9.61 -0.33 22.28
N ILE A 74 -9.17 -0.12 21.04
CA ILE A 74 -9.18 -1.14 19.98
C ILE A 74 -8.31 -2.32 20.38
N VAL A 75 -7.07 -2.06 20.80
CA VAL A 75 -6.11 -3.10 21.19
C VAL A 75 -6.58 -3.86 22.43
N MET A 76 -7.15 -3.16 23.41
CA MET A 76 -7.77 -3.77 24.59
C MET A 76 -8.96 -4.66 24.20
N ALA A 77 -9.83 -4.21 23.29
CA ALA A 77 -10.97 -4.99 22.83
C ALA A 77 -10.55 -6.26 22.08
N MET A 78 -9.54 -6.15 21.20
CA MET A 78 -8.98 -7.30 20.47
C MET A 78 -8.27 -8.32 21.38
N ASN A 79 -7.75 -7.90 22.53
CA ASN A 79 -7.14 -8.79 23.52
C ASN A 79 -8.12 -9.34 24.56
N SER A 80 -9.41 -8.97 24.50
CA SER A 80 -10.40 -9.47 25.44
C SER A 80 -10.68 -10.96 25.24
N ASN A 81 -11.34 -11.61 26.21
CA ASN A 81 -11.75 -13.02 26.10
C ASN A 81 -13.13 -13.22 25.46
N ASP A 82 -13.82 -12.12 25.15
CA ASP A 82 -15.18 -12.10 24.61
C ASP A 82 -15.13 -11.98 23.08
N ALA A 83 -15.80 -12.89 22.37
CA ALA A 83 -15.81 -12.93 20.91
C ALA A 83 -16.46 -11.68 20.30
N ASP A 84 -17.54 -11.17 20.89
CA ASP A 84 -18.24 -9.98 20.38
C ASP A 84 -17.36 -8.74 20.54
N ARG A 85 -16.66 -8.66 21.67
CA ARG A 85 -15.75 -7.55 21.97
C ARG A 85 -14.47 -7.60 21.12
N GLN A 86 -13.96 -8.81 20.84
CA GLN A 86 -12.90 -9.01 19.85
C GLN A 86 -13.35 -8.54 18.45
N PHE A 87 -14.55 -8.93 18.01
CA PHE A 87 -15.09 -8.54 16.71
C PHE A 87 -15.24 -7.02 16.59
N GLN A 88 -15.77 -6.35 17.62
CA GLN A 88 -15.85 -4.89 17.67
C GLN A 88 -14.47 -4.23 17.57
N GLY A 89 -13.47 -4.78 18.28
CA GLY A 89 -12.08 -4.32 18.19
C GLY A 89 -11.50 -4.45 16.78
N VAL A 90 -11.65 -5.62 16.15
CA VAL A 90 -11.19 -5.87 14.76
C VAL A 90 -11.89 -4.95 13.76
N GLN A 91 -13.21 -4.76 13.90
CA GLN A 91 -13.98 -3.86 13.05
C GLN A 91 -13.51 -2.41 13.21
N GLY A 92 -13.25 -1.96 14.45
CA GLY A 92 -12.70 -0.65 14.76
C GLY A 92 -11.32 -0.44 14.13
N ALA A 93 -10.42 -1.42 14.29
CA ALA A 93 -9.10 -1.41 13.68
C ALA A 93 -9.16 -1.29 12.15
N ARG A 94 -10.01 -2.11 11.51
CA ARG A 94 -10.22 -2.07 10.06
C ARG A 94 -10.75 -0.71 9.61
N LYS A 95 -11.76 -0.16 10.28
CA LYS A 95 -12.33 1.15 9.95
C LYS A 95 -11.28 2.26 10.04
N MET A 96 -10.49 2.30 11.11
CA MET A 96 -9.43 3.29 11.32
C MET A 96 -8.38 3.24 10.19
N LEU A 97 -7.87 2.03 9.88
CA LEU A 97 -6.82 1.83 8.87
C LEU A 97 -7.30 2.09 7.43
N SER A 98 -8.57 1.76 7.14
CA SER A 98 -9.11 1.84 5.79
C SER A 98 -9.82 3.16 5.47
N ARG A 99 -10.36 3.89 6.45
CA ARG A 99 -11.16 5.11 6.22
C ARG A 99 -10.34 6.39 6.31
N GLU A 100 -9.40 6.48 7.23
CA GLU A 100 -8.65 7.72 7.47
C GLU A 100 -7.67 8.02 6.33
N ARG A 101 -7.40 9.31 6.06
CA ARG A 101 -6.42 9.72 5.02
C ARG A 101 -4.99 9.43 5.45
N ASN A 102 -4.71 9.61 6.74
CA ASN A 102 -3.41 9.37 7.38
C ASN A 102 -3.62 8.39 8.55
N PRO A 103 -3.89 7.10 8.28
CA PRO A 103 -4.17 6.14 9.34
C PRO A 103 -2.93 5.95 10.25
N PRO A 104 -3.12 5.71 11.56
CA PRO A 104 -2.03 5.57 12.54
C PRO A 104 -1.35 4.18 12.46
N ILE A 105 -0.83 3.81 11.29
CA ILE A 105 -0.27 2.48 11.01
C ILE A 105 0.87 2.13 11.97
N ASP A 106 1.87 3.01 12.10
CA ASP A 106 3.04 2.76 12.94
C ASP A 106 2.68 2.63 14.42
N LEU A 107 1.71 3.43 14.89
CA LEU A 107 1.21 3.36 16.26
C LEU A 107 0.54 2.01 16.52
N MET A 108 -0.32 1.55 15.61
CA MET A 108 -1.00 0.26 15.75
C MET A 108 -0.03 -0.92 15.69
N ILE A 109 1.02 -0.84 14.85
CA ILE A 109 2.11 -1.82 14.84
C ILE A 109 2.85 -1.81 16.19
N GLY A 110 3.17 -0.63 16.72
CA GLY A 110 3.83 -0.46 18.02
C GLY A 110 3.03 -1.06 19.19
N HIS A 111 1.70 -1.06 19.12
CA HIS A 111 0.82 -1.69 20.11
C HIS A 111 0.65 -3.21 19.90
N GLY A 112 1.37 -3.81 18.94
CA GLY A 112 1.38 -5.26 18.75
C GLY A 112 0.11 -5.82 18.13
N ILE A 113 -0.59 -5.05 17.29
CA ILE A 113 -1.85 -5.51 16.68
C ILE A 113 -1.65 -6.65 15.67
N VAL A 114 -0.47 -6.70 15.02
CA VAL A 114 -0.19 -7.64 13.92
C VAL A 114 -0.24 -9.11 14.39
N PRO A 115 0.46 -9.53 15.47
CA PRO A 115 0.31 -10.88 16.03
C PRO A 115 -1.13 -11.26 16.36
N ILE A 116 -1.93 -10.32 16.87
CA ILE A 116 -3.33 -10.56 17.25
C ILE A 116 -4.18 -10.85 16.01
N CYS A 117 -4.03 -10.04 14.96
CA CYS A 117 -4.71 -10.27 13.68
C CYS A 117 -4.32 -11.63 13.08
N VAL A 118 -3.03 -11.98 13.10
CA VAL A 118 -2.56 -13.29 12.59
C VAL A 118 -3.21 -14.43 13.37
N ARG A 119 -3.29 -14.33 14.70
CA ARG A 119 -4.00 -15.32 15.53
C ARG A 119 -5.47 -15.44 15.17
N PHE A 120 -6.15 -14.34 14.84
CA PHE A 120 -7.55 -14.40 14.38
C PHE A 120 -7.71 -15.09 13.03
N LEU A 121 -6.75 -14.91 12.10
CA LEU A 121 -6.77 -15.62 10.82
C LEU A 121 -6.51 -17.12 10.95
N GLN A 122 -5.89 -17.58 12.04
CA GLN A 122 -5.67 -19.01 12.32
C GLN A 122 -6.90 -19.71 12.89
N LYS A 123 -7.87 -18.95 13.41
CA LYS A 123 -9.16 -19.49 13.86
C LYS A 123 -10.05 -19.74 12.63
N PHE A 124 -9.81 -20.87 11.97
CA PHE A 124 -10.75 -21.43 11.01
C PHE A 124 -11.72 -22.33 11.77
N ASP A 125 -12.97 -21.90 11.88
CA ASP A 125 -14.12 -22.82 11.98
C ASP A 125 -14.69 -23.01 10.57
#